data_AF-A0A1R2AY91-F1
#
_entry.id   AF-A0A1R2AY91-F1
#
_cell.length_a   1.000
_cell.length_b   1.000
_cell.length_c   1.000
_cell.angle_alpha   90.00
_cell.angle_beta   90.00
_cell.angle_gamma   90.00
#
_symmetry.space_group_name_H-M   'P 1'
#
loop_
_entity.id
_entity.type
_entity.pdbx_description
1 polymer ?
#
loop_
_entity_poly.entity_id
_entity_poly.type
_entity_poly.pdbx_seq_one_letter_code
_entity_poly.pdbx_strand_id
1 'polypeptide(L)'
;MQGILQSTMSTKRLILEGSEKTKQTSIFLLIAGFGLLILLTLSYLGTGTSWTCELDSSDPKHAYVCKQLRKDASCMSLTGPINTEIILNINNEVKASALIICPWENGISELRVCFILGALLTVILGISSLSKEDKKLSEVHINAAYFFSLLLAIAACFDLYAIEDSIVNNFSLCTMTEDFIDKSGVSGERMECSHGVYRFTVYTGFICSLLLIIAALQVRNWRSSLNMTVE
;
A
#
# COMPACT_ATOMS: atom_id res chain seq x y z
N MET A 1 -6.05 23.31 17.09
CA MET A 1 -6.06 22.41 18.27
C MET A 1 -7.45 22.28 18.91
N GLN A 2 -8.26 23.35 19.00
CA GLN A 2 -9.64 23.31 19.51
C GLN A 2 -10.61 22.41 18.70
N GLY A 3 -10.50 22.38 17.37
CA GLY A 3 -11.37 21.54 16.52
C GLY A 3 -11.17 20.03 16.68
N ILE A 4 -9.94 19.58 16.99
CA ILE A 4 -9.64 18.15 17.20
C ILE A 4 -10.23 17.68 18.53
N LEU A 5 -10.14 18.51 19.58
CA LEU A 5 -10.70 18.21 20.91
C LEU A 5 -12.23 18.08 20.88
N GLN A 6 -12.90 18.96 20.13
CA GLN A 6 -14.35 18.95 19.95
C GLN A 6 -14.83 17.75 19.12
N SER A 7 -14.05 17.36 18.09
CA SER A 7 -14.27 16.12 17.32
C SER A 7 -14.14 14.87 18.20
N THR A 8 -13.11 14.77 19.04
CA THR A 8 -12.92 13.61 19.93
C THR A 8 -14.02 13.45 20.98
N MET A 9 -14.60 14.56 21.49
CA MET A 9 -15.75 14.49 22.39
C MET A 9 -17.01 13.96 21.69
N SER A 10 -17.28 14.43 20.46
CA SER A 10 -18.42 13.96 19.65
C SER A 10 -18.30 12.45 19.30
N THR A 11 -17.12 11.97 18.92
CA THR A 11 -16.91 10.54 18.61
C THR A 11 -17.01 9.64 19.84
N LYS A 12 -16.47 10.05 21.00
CA LYS A 12 -16.67 9.32 22.26
C LYS A 12 -18.15 9.27 22.66
N ARG A 13 -18.88 10.38 22.46
CA ARG A 13 -20.31 10.47 22.75
C ARG A 13 -21.14 9.55 21.85
N LEU A 14 -20.81 9.48 20.56
CA LEU A 14 -21.40 8.52 19.61
C LEU A 14 -21.26 7.06 20.04
N ILE A 15 -20.08 6.68 20.54
CA ILE A 15 -19.76 5.29 20.91
C ILE A 15 -20.32 4.92 22.29
N LEU A 16 -20.46 5.89 23.21
CA LEU A 16 -20.88 5.64 24.59
C LEU A 16 -22.38 5.91 24.83
N GLU A 17 -22.95 6.93 24.18
CA GLU A 17 -24.32 7.42 24.43
C GLU A 17 -25.28 7.21 23.25
N GLY A 18 -24.80 6.80 22.07
CA GLY A 18 -25.64 6.57 20.89
C GLY A 18 -26.57 5.35 21.00
N SER A 19 -27.60 5.29 20.15
CA SER A 19 -28.41 4.07 19.99
C SER A 19 -27.52 2.89 19.57
N GLU A 20 -27.96 1.65 19.84
CA GLU A 20 -27.19 0.45 19.53
C GLU A 20 -26.80 0.36 18.05
N LYS A 21 -27.70 0.76 17.14
CA LYS A 21 -27.44 0.87 15.69
C LYS A 21 -26.39 1.93 15.35
N THR A 22 -26.44 3.09 16.01
CA THR A 22 -25.43 4.15 15.81
C THR A 22 -24.05 3.69 16.29
N LYS A 23 -23.97 2.98 17.42
CA LYS A 23 -22.72 2.41 17.94
C LYS A 23 -22.14 1.37 16.98
N GLN A 24 -22.96 0.44 16.52
CA GLN A 24 -22.55 -0.60 15.57
C GLN A 24 -22.03 0.02 14.27
N THR A 25 -22.76 0.99 13.71
CA THR A 25 -22.36 1.67 12.46
C THR A 25 -21.06 2.45 12.63
N SER A 26 -20.87 3.10 13.79
CA SER A 26 -19.62 3.80 14.13
C SER A 26 -18.42 2.85 14.15
N ILE A 27 -18.57 1.65 14.72
CA ILE A 27 -17.49 0.64 14.76
C ILE A 27 -17.08 0.23 13.34
N PHE A 28 -18.04 -0.04 12.45
CA PHE A 28 -17.73 -0.40 11.06
C PHE A 28 -17.00 0.72 10.30
N LEU A 29 -17.40 1.98 10.50
CA LEU A 29 -16.70 3.13 9.91
C LEU A 29 -15.27 3.26 10.44
N LEU A 30 -15.05 3.03 11.75
CA LEU A 30 -13.72 3.06 12.34
C LEU A 30 -12.83 1.93 11.82
N ILE A 31 -13.36 0.72 11.66
CA ILE A 31 -12.63 -0.41 11.06
C ILE A 31 -12.23 -0.08 9.62
N ALA A 32 -13.15 0.46 8.81
CA ALA A 32 -12.85 0.88 7.44
C ALA A 32 -11.78 1.99 7.41
N GLY A 33 -11.90 2.99 8.28
CA GLY A 33 -10.91 4.07 8.41
C GLY A 33 -9.52 3.56 8.81
N PHE A 34 -9.45 2.65 9.77
CA PHE A 34 -8.19 2.04 10.20
C PHE A 34 -7.54 1.20 9.08
N GLY A 35 -8.33 0.39 8.36
CA GLY A 35 -7.85 -0.36 7.20
C GLY A 35 -7.27 0.56 6.12
N LEU A 36 -7.95 1.68 5.82
CA LEU A 36 -7.47 2.67 4.86
C LEU A 36 -6.16 3.36 5.30
N LEU A 37 -5.96 3.59 6.60
CA LEU A 37 -4.70 4.13 7.12
C LEU A 37 -3.54 3.14 6.98
N ILE A 38 -3.79 1.84 7.20
CA ILE A 38 -2.82 0.78 6.92
C ILE A 38 -2.47 0.78 5.44
N LEU A 39 -3.49 0.78 4.56
CA LEU A 39 -3.30 0.79 3.12
C LEU A 39 -2.53 2.03 2.63
N LEU A 40 -2.79 3.20 3.22
CA LEU A 40 -2.06 4.43 2.92
C LEU A 40 -0.57 4.30 3.27
N THR A 41 -0.28 3.71 4.44
CA THR A 41 1.10 3.49 4.90
C THR A 41 1.84 2.53 3.98
N LEU A 42 1.21 1.39 3.64
CA LEU A 42 1.79 0.41 2.71
C LEU A 42 2.01 1.01 1.31
N SER A 43 1.05 1.81 0.83
CA SER A 43 1.16 2.49 -0.45
C SER A 43 2.33 3.47 -0.48
N TYR A 44 2.61 4.16 0.64
CA TYR A 44 3.72 5.09 0.77
C TYR A 44 5.08 4.39 0.88
N LEU A 45 5.17 3.26 1.58
CA LEU A 45 6.42 2.49 1.68
C LEU A 45 6.93 2.00 0.32
N GLY A 46 6.04 1.84 -0.66
CA GLY A 46 6.38 1.37 -2.00
C GLY A 46 6.68 2.46 -3.05
N THR A 47 6.76 3.76 -2.70
CA THR A 47 7.00 4.84 -3.67
C THR A 47 8.47 5.22 -3.86
N GLY A 48 9.35 4.84 -2.94
CA GLY A 48 10.77 5.19 -3.00
C GLY A 48 11.59 4.16 -3.77
N THR A 49 12.53 4.64 -4.59
CA THR A 49 13.65 3.81 -5.04
C THR A 49 14.70 3.73 -3.94
N SER A 50 15.16 2.52 -3.61
CA SER A 50 16.34 2.33 -2.76
C SER A 50 17.39 1.53 -3.51
N TRP A 51 18.65 1.94 -3.38
CA TRP A 51 19.78 1.19 -3.88
C TRP A 51 20.93 1.32 -2.88
N THR A 52 21.31 0.21 -2.28
CA THR A 52 22.45 0.12 -1.36
C THR A 52 23.36 -1.02 -1.79
N CYS A 53 24.66 -0.87 -1.56
CA CYS A 53 25.63 -1.92 -1.82
C CYS A 53 26.68 -1.92 -0.72
N GLU A 54 26.94 -3.10 -0.17
CA GLU A 54 27.89 -3.35 0.89
C GLU A 54 28.98 -4.29 0.35
N LEU A 55 30.22 -4.03 0.75
CA LEU A 55 31.39 -4.82 0.42
C LEU A 55 32.02 -5.27 1.74
N ASP A 56 32.24 -6.58 1.89
CA ASP A 56 32.87 -7.17 3.08
C ASP A 56 34.40 -6.94 3.12
N SER A 57 34.95 -6.12 2.21
CA SER A 57 36.37 -5.79 2.12
C SER A 57 36.60 -4.29 2.06
N SER A 58 37.62 -3.83 2.79
CA SER A 58 38.13 -2.46 2.73
C SER A 58 39.25 -2.28 1.69
N ASP A 59 39.57 -3.32 0.91
CA ASP A 59 40.57 -3.24 -0.15
C ASP A 59 40.07 -2.35 -1.32
N PRO A 60 40.75 -1.23 -1.62
CA PRO A 60 40.36 -0.32 -2.68
C PRO A 60 40.31 -0.94 -4.09
N LYS A 61 40.91 -2.12 -4.31
CA LYS A 61 40.84 -2.83 -5.59
C LYS A 61 39.42 -3.28 -5.96
N HIS A 62 38.55 -3.50 -4.99
CA HIS A 62 37.17 -3.98 -5.23
C HIS A 62 36.12 -2.85 -5.21
N ALA A 63 36.56 -1.58 -5.07
CA ALA A 63 35.66 -0.43 -5.02
C ALA A 63 34.79 -0.24 -6.28
N TYR A 64 35.18 -0.84 -7.42
CA TYR A 64 34.43 -0.75 -8.67
C TYR A 64 33.18 -1.67 -8.72
N VAL A 65 33.11 -2.69 -7.86
CA VAL A 65 32.08 -3.75 -7.91
C VAL A 65 30.69 -3.17 -7.70
N CYS A 66 30.49 -2.38 -6.65
CA CYS A 66 29.21 -1.72 -6.39
C CYS A 66 28.80 -0.76 -7.52
N LYS A 67 29.77 -0.08 -8.15
CA LYS A 67 29.49 0.82 -9.27
C LYS A 67 29.02 0.05 -10.50
N GLN A 68 29.61 -1.11 -10.78
CA GLN A 68 29.21 -1.98 -11.88
C GLN A 68 27.84 -2.62 -11.61
N LEU A 69 27.64 -3.17 -10.40
CA LEU A 69 26.33 -3.67 -9.95
C LEU A 69 25.23 -2.63 -10.09
N ARG A 70 25.49 -1.36 -9.75
CA ARG A 70 24.49 -0.29 -9.92
C ARG A 70 24.14 -0.05 -11.38
N LYS A 71 25.10 -0.20 -12.29
CA LYS A 71 24.89 0.01 -13.71
C LYS A 71 24.04 -1.12 -14.30
N ASP A 72 24.32 -2.35 -13.89
CA ASP A 72 23.69 -3.55 -14.44
C ASP A 72 22.34 -3.83 -13.78
N ALA A 73 22.20 -3.51 -12.48
CA ALA A 73 21.00 -3.71 -11.68
C ALA A 73 20.60 -2.41 -10.95
N SER A 74 19.71 -1.65 -11.59
CA SER A 74 19.04 -0.49 -11.01
C SER A 74 17.57 -0.45 -11.43
N CYS A 75 16.76 0.38 -10.77
CA CYS A 75 15.36 0.58 -11.14
C CYS A 75 15.15 1.32 -12.48
N MET A 76 16.22 1.72 -13.17
CA MET A 76 16.16 2.13 -14.58
C MET A 76 16.22 0.93 -15.53
N SER A 77 16.79 -0.19 -15.07
CA SER A 77 16.97 -1.42 -15.85
C SER A 77 15.95 -2.51 -15.47
N LEU A 78 15.43 -2.46 -14.23
CA LEU A 78 14.45 -3.41 -13.69
C LEU A 78 13.03 -2.86 -13.82
N THR A 79 12.08 -3.76 -14.07
CA THR A 79 10.64 -3.42 -14.07
C THR A 79 10.10 -3.48 -12.66
N GLY A 80 9.60 -2.38 -12.11
CA GLY A 80 8.97 -2.34 -10.79
C GLY A 80 7.51 -2.85 -10.81
N PRO A 81 6.91 -3.15 -9.64
CA PRO A 81 7.51 -3.11 -8.31
C PRO A 81 8.30 -4.38 -8.00
N ILE A 82 9.47 -4.26 -7.38
CA ILE A 82 10.28 -5.41 -6.96
C ILE A 82 11.20 -5.03 -5.80
N ASN A 83 11.44 -5.96 -4.88
CA ASN A 83 12.52 -5.88 -3.90
C ASN A 83 13.50 -6.99 -4.21
N THR A 84 14.76 -6.65 -4.45
CA THR A 84 15.77 -7.60 -4.87
C THR A 84 17.03 -7.46 -4.05
N GLU A 85 17.55 -8.59 -3.59
CA GLU A 85 18.88 -8.69 -2.99
C GLU A 85 19.79 -9.49 -3.93
N ILE A 86 20.98 -8.95 -4.21
CA ILE A 86 22.02 -9.61 -5.02
C ILE A 86 23.20 -9.87 -4.10
N ILE A 87 23.67 -11.12 -4.05
CA ILE A 87 24.88 -11.51 -3.34
C ILE A 87 25.89 -12.05 -4.36
N LEU A 88 27.05 -11.39 -4.45
CA LEU A 88 28.17 -11.76 -5.30
C LEU A 88 29.34 -12.27 -4.44
N ASN A 89 29.99 -13.33 -4.91
CA ASN A 89 31.26 -13.80 -4.39
C ASN A 89 32.35 -13.62 -5.45
N ILE A 90 33.39 -12.85 -5.13
CA ILE A 90 34.48 -12.51 -6.03
C ILE A 90 35.68 -13.37 -5.67
N ASN A 91 35.97 -14.37 -6.51
CA ASN A 91 37.14 -15.25 -6.39
C ASN A 91 37.34 -15.88 -4.98
N ASN A 92 36.29 -16.10 -4.18
CA ASN A 92 36.36 -16.54 -2.77
C ASN A 92 37.14 -15.61 -1.83
N GLU A 93 37.42 -14.37 -2.26
CA GLU A 93 38.20 -13.39 -1.48
C GLU A 93 37.30 -12.29 -0.89
N VAL A 94 36.23 -11.88 -1.60
CA VAL A 94 35.36 -10.77 -1.20
C VAL A 94 33.90 -11.08 -1.51
N LYS A 95 33.00 -10.76 -0.57
CA LYS A 95 31.55 -10.76 -0.79
C LYS A 95 31.04 -9.34 -0.98
N ALA A 96 30.12 -9.17 -1.93
CA ALA A 96 29.37 -7.94 -2.13
C ALA A 96 27.88 -8.25 -2.09
N SER A 97 27.12 -7.45 -1.34
CA SER A 97 25.66 -7.51 -1.31
C SER A 97 25.08 -6.21 -1.85
N ALA A 98 24.02 -6.28 -2.64
CA ALA A 98 23.28 -5.11 -3.09
C ALA A 98 21.80 -5.31 -2.86
N LEU A 99 21.15 -4.33 -2.21
CA LEU A 99 19.72 -4.29 -2.02
C LEU A 99 19.11 -3.23 -2.95
N ILE A 100 18.14 -3.65 -3.74
CA ILE A 100 17.48 -2.85 -4.76
C ILE A 100 15.98 -2.89 -4.52
N ILE A 101 15.39 -1.74 -4.25
CA ILE A 101 13.94 -1.59 -4.08
C ILE A 101 13.43 -0.71 -5.20
N CYS A 102 12.67 -1.29 -6.12
CA CYS A 102 12.04 -0.57 -7.22
C CYS A 102 10.56 -0.36 -6.92
N PRO A 103 10.09 0.90 -6.98
CA PRO A 103 8.76 1.26 -6.54
C PRO A 103 7.69 0.83 -7.55
N TRP A 104 6.45 1.10 -7.18
CA TRP A 104 5.34 1.16 -8.14
C TRP A 104 5.63 2.16 -9.25
N GLU A 105 5.03 1.97 -10.44
CA GLU A 105 5.05 3.02 -11.46
C GLU A 105 4.41 4.32 -10.93
N ASN A 106 5.11 5.43 -11.08
CA ASN A 106 4.78 6.71 -10.43
C ASN A 106 3.32 7.13 -10.65
N GLY A 107 2.80 7.04 -11.88
CA GLY A 107 1.43 7.45 -12.21
C GLY A 107 0.34 6.61 -11.53
N ILE A 108 0.56 5.30 -11.39
CA ILE A 108 -0.39 4.39 -10.71
C ILE A 108 -0.34 4.63 -9.20
N SER A 109 0.87 4.85 -8.65
CA SER A 109 1.09 5.05 -7.22
C SER A 109 0.42 6.32 -6.67
N GLU A 110 0.50 7.43 -7.42
CA GLU A 110 -0.06 8.72 -7.03
C GLU A 110 -1.60 8.70 -7.06
N LEU A 111 -2.19 8.08 -8.09
CA LEU A 111 -3.64 7.91 -8.20
C LEU A 111 -4.19 7.04 -7.07
N ARG A 112 -3.50 5.94 -6.73
CA ARG A 112 -3.89 5.08 -5.61
C ARG A 112 -3.92 5.85 -4.29
N VAL A 113 -2.90 6.66 -4.00
CA VAL A 113 -2.88 7.52 -2.79
C VAL A 113 -4.05 8.50 -2.81
N CYS A 114 -4.36 9.12 -3.95
CA CYS A 114 -5.51 10.01 -4.08
C CYS A 114 -6.84 9.29 -3.77
N PHE A 115 -7.02 8.06 -4.27
CA PHE A 115 -8.22 7.27 -4.01
C PHE A 115 -8.35 6.87 -2.55
N ILE A 116 -7.25 6.52 -1.88
CA ILE A 116 -7.25 6.21 -0.43
C ILE A 116 -7.62 7.45 0.39
N LEU A 117 -7.06 8.62 0.07
CA LEU A 117 -7.40 9.87 0.75
C LEU A 117 -8.86 10.26 0.53
N GLY A 118 -9.37 10.10 -0.70
CA GLY A 118 -10.78 10.30 -1.02
C GLY A 118 -11.69 9.36 -0.21
N ALA A 119 -11.33 8.08 -0.13
CA ALA A 119 -12.03 7.09 0.69
C ALA A 119 -12.03 7.47 2.19
N LEU A 120 -10.90 7.93 2.74
CA LEU A 120 -10.81 8.41 4.12
C LEU A 120 -11.75 9.59 4.39
N LEU A 121 -11.84 10.54 3.44
CA LEU A 121 -12.81 11.63 3.52
C LEU A 121 -14.24 11.11 3.56
N THR A 122 -14.58 10.07 2.79
CA THR A 122 -15.91 9.47 2.88
C THR A 122 -16.19 8.89 4.26
N VAL A 123 -15.23 8.22 4.90
CA VAL A 123 -15.40 7.68 6.26
C VAL A 123 -15.65 8.80 7.26
N ILE A 124 -14.92 9.91 7.15
CA ILE A 124 -15.12 11.10 7.99
C ILE A 124 -16.54 11.68 7.79
N LEU A 125 -17.03 11.75 6.55
CA LEU A 125 -18.40 12.16 6.26
C LEU A 125 -19.43 11.22 6.89
N GLY A 126 -19.19 9.90 6.86
CA GLY A 126 -20.01 8.90 7.52
C GLY A 126 -20.10 9.14 9.03
N ILE A 127 -18.96 9.30 9.71
CA ILE A 127 -18.91 9.59 11.15
C ILE A 127 -19.60 10.92 11.47
N SER A 128 -19.38 11.95 10.65
CA SER A 128 -20.03 13.26 10.84
C SER A 128 -21.55 13.16 10.68
N SER A 129 -22.02 12.35 9.73
CA SER A 129 -23.46 12.10 9.53
C SER A 129 -24.09 11.43 10.74
N LEU A 130 -23.41 10.46 11.37
CA LEU A 130 -23.87 9.84 12.60
C LEU A 130 -23.93 10.85 13.74
N SER A 131 -22.91 11.70 13.90
CA SER A 131 -22.86 12.67 15.01
C SER A 131 -23.93 13.73 14.92
N LYS A 132 -24.37 14.08 13.71
CA LYS A 132 -25.34 15.17 13.46
C LYS A 132 -26.72 14.64 13.10
N GLU A 133 -26.88 13.32 13.04
CA GLU A 133 -28.08 12.65 12.50
C GLU A 133 -28.49 13.18 11.11
N ASP A 134 -27.50 13.51 10.28
CA ASP A 134 -27.70 14.22 9.01
C ASP A 134 -27.92 13.24 7.85
N LYS A 135 -29.15 13.23 7.33
CA LYS A 135 -29.58 12.38 6.20
C LYS A 135 -28.91 12.74 4.88
N LYS A 136 -28.53 14.00 4.67
CA LYS A 136 -27.86 14.44 3.43
C LYS A 136 -26.40 14.03 3.45
N LEU A 137 -25.71 14.21 4.58
CA LEU A 137 -24.32 13.77 4.73
C LEU A 137 -24.17 12.25 4.62
N SER A 138 -25.12 11.49 5.17
CA SER A 138 -25.12 10.02 5.02
C SER A 138 -25.34 9.58 3.58
N GLU A 139 -26.17 10.29 2.80
CA GLU A 139 -26.32 10.00 1.37
C GLU A 139 -25.05 10.28 0.57
N VAL A 140 -24.38 11.40 0.84
CA VAL A 140 -23.08 11.72 0.24
C VAL A 140 -22.04 10.64 0.59
N HIS A 141 -21.98 10.22 1.86
CA HIS A 141 -21.11 9.11 2.28
C HIS A 141 -21.40 7.84 1.48
N ILE A 142 -22.66 7.39 1.40
CA ILE A 142 -23.03 6.14 0.73
C ILE A 142 -22.59 6.15 -0.74
N ASN A 143 -22.92 7.20 -1.48
CA ASN A 143 -22.59 7.31 -2.90
C ASN A 143 -21.06 7.40 -3.13
N ALA A 144 -20.38 8.22 -2.33
CA ALA A 144 -18.94 8.38 -2.44
C ALA A 144 -18.19 7.10 -2.02
N ALA A 145 -18.65 6.39 -0.99
CA ALA A 145 -18.04 5.15 -0.53
C ALA A 145 -18.14 4.05 -1.59
N TYR A 146 -19.26 3.90 -2.30
CA TYR A 146 -19.35 2.98 -3.42
C TYR A 146 -18.43 3.37 -4.57
N PHE A 147 -18.37 4.67 -4.91
CA PHE A 147 -17.48 5.16 -5.97
C PHE A 147 -16.01 4.91 -5.64
N PHE A 148 -15.54 5.28 -4.45
CA PHE A 148 -14.15 5.06 -4.03
C PHE A 148 -13.83 3.59 -3.79
N SER A 149 -14.80 2.76 -3.36
CA SER A 149 -14.64 1.31 -3.30
C SER A 149 -14.31 0.73 -4.69
N LEU A 150 -15.04 1.15 -5.73
CA LEU A 150 -14.76 0.74 -7.10
C LEU A 150 -13.37 1.19 -7.56
N LEU A 151 -13.01 2.46 -7.32
CA LEU A 151 -11.69 2.98 -7.68
C LEU A 151 -10.54 2.24 -6.98
N LEU A 152 -10.70 1.90 -5.70
CA LEU A 152 -9.71 1.11 -4.96
C LEU A 152 -9.58 -0.32 -5.51
N ALA A 153 -10.68 -0.95 -5.91
CA ALA A 153 -10.64 -2.27 -6.54
C ALA A 153 -9.94 -2.22 -7.90
N ILE A 154 -10.23 -1.22 -8.73
CA ILE A 154 -9.58 -1.01 -10.03
C ILE A 154 -8.07 -0.77 -9.84
N ALA A 155 -7.69 0.09 -8.89
CA ALA A 155 -6.29 0.34 -8.58
C ALA A 155 -5.55 -0.94 -8.13
N ALA A 156 -6.18 -1.73 -7.26
CA ALA A 156 -5.63 -3.02 -6.82
C ALA A 156 -5.46 -4.02 -7.99
N CYS A 157 -6.37 -4.03 -8.98
CA CYS A 157 -6.19 -4.82 -10.18
C CYS A 157 -4.97 -4.36 -11.01
N PHE A 158 -4.82 -3.04 -11.24
CA PHE A 158 -3.64 -2.51 -11.95
C PHE A 158 -2.33 -2.81 -11.22
N ASP A 159 -2.33 -2.72 -9.90
CA ASP A 159 -1.18 -3.09 -9.07
C ASP A 159 -0.84 -4.59 -9.19
N LEU A 160 -1.86 -5.46 -9.28
CA LEU A 160 -1.66 -6.90 -9.52
C LEU A 160 -1.00 -7.14 -10.89
N TYR A 161 -1.50 -6.47 -11.94
CA TYR A 161 -0.90 -6.55 -13.28
C TYR A 161 0.55 -6.06 -13.28
N ALA A 162 0.86 -4.96 -12.57
CA ALA A 162 2.23 -4.46 -12.47
C ALA A 162 3.17 -5.47 -11.77
N ILE A 163 2.67 -6.18 -10.75
CA ILE A 163 3.44 -7.26 -10.10
C ILE A 163 3.68 -8.42 -11.07
N GLU A 164 2.67 -8.84 -11.82
CA GLU A 164 2.81 -9.92 -12.81
C GLU A 164 3.79 -9.54 -13.92
N ASP A 165 3.71 -8.32 -14.44
CA ASP A 165 4.61 -7.79 -15.44
C ASP A 165 6.06 -7.72 -14.92
N SER A 166 6.26 -7.23 -13.69
CA SER A 166 7.55 -7.26 -12.99
C SER A 166 8.13 -8.68 -12.86
N ILE A 167 7.31 -9.68 -12.55
CA ILE A 167 7.77 -11.07 -12.45
C ILE A 167 8.24 -11.60 -13.81
N VAL A 168 7.48 -11.34 -14.87
CA VAL A 168 7.79 -11.82 -16.22
C VAL A 168 9.03 -11.11 -16.77
N ASN A 169 9.09 -9.78 -16.67
CA ASN A 169 10.14 -8.97 -17.26
C ASN A 169 11.49 -9.10 -16.52
N ASN A 170 11.46 -9.40 -15.22
CA ASN A 170 12.67 -9.64 -14.44
C ASN A 170 13.01 -11.14 -14.31
N PHE A 171 12.28 -12.05 -14.98
CA PHE A 171 12.43 -13.50 -14.81
C PHE A 171 13.89 -13.94 -14.95
N SER A 172 14.56 -13.56 -16.04
CA SER A 172 15.94 -13.96 -16.31
C SER A 172 16.90 -13.57 -15.18
N LEU A 173 16.78 -12.34 -14.66
CA LEU A 173 17.58 -11.82 -13.56
C LEU A 173 17.24 -12.51 -12.22
N CYS A 174 15.95 -12.71 -11.94
CA CYS A 174 15.47 -13.33 -10.71
C CYS A 174 15.71 -14.85 -10.64
N THR A 175 16.00 -15.50 -11.77
CA THR A 175 16.39 -16.92 -11.83
C THR A 175 17.90 -17.12 -12.03
N MET A 176 18.73 -16.07 -11.97
CA MET A 176 20.18 -16.20 -12.07
C MET A 176 20.73 -16.86 -10.80
N THR A 177 20.99 -18.16 -10.86
CA THR A 177 21.78 -18.89 -9.87
C THR A 177 23.22 -19.16 -10.33
N GLU A 178 23.55 -19.02 -11.63
CA GLU A 178 24.88 -19.43 -12.15
C GLU A 178 25.53 -18.47 -13.18
N ASP A 179 24.81 -17.49 -13.76
CA ASP A 179 25.26 -16.77 -14.97
C ASP A 179 25.92 -15.39 -14.77
N PHE A 180 26.14 -14.93 -13.53
CA PHE A 180 26.96 -13.74 -13.28
C PHE A 180 28.46 -14.07 -13.35
N ILE A 181 28.88 -14.81 -14.38
CA ILE A 181 30.30 -14.97 -14.72
C ILE A 181 30.65 -13.79 -15.61
N ASP A 182 30.91 -12.64 -14.98
CA ASP A 182 31.61 -11.58 -15.69
C ASP A 182 33.01 -12.10 -16.05
N LYS A 183 33.58 -11.61 -17.16
CA LYS A 183 34.89 -11.99 -17.75
C LYS A 183 36.10 -11.67 -16.84
N SER A 184 35.86 -11.53 -15.53
CA SER A 184 36.69 -10.90 -14.52
C SER A 184 36.86 -11.75 -13.23
N GLY A 185 36.33 -12.98 -13.17
CA GLY A 185 36.40 -13.83 -11.96
C GLY A 185 35.37 -13.48 -10.88
N VAL A 186 34.24 -12.91 -11.27
CA VAL A 186 33.10 -12.67 -10.38
C VAL A 186 32.14 -13.83 -10.58
N SER A 187 31.65 -14.45 -9.50
CA SER A 187 30.57 -15.44 -9.55
C SER A 187 29.41 -14.95 -8.68
N GLY A 188 28.23 -14.74 -9.28
CA GLY A 188 27.03 -14.46 -8.51
C GLY A 188 26.58 -15.69 -7.73
N GLU A 189 26.36 -15.57 -6.42
CA GLU A 189 25.86 -16.67 -5.59
C GLU A 189 24.33 -16.73 -5.60
N ARG A 190 23.65 -15.57 -5.59
CA ARG A 190 22.18 -15.52 -5.52
C ARG A 190 21.60 -14.15 -5.85
N MET A 191 20.51 -14.12 -6.61
CA MET A 191 19.60 -12.97 -6.70
C MET A 191 18.22 -13.40 -6.18
N GLU A 192 17.77 -12.80 -5.08
CA GLU A 192 16.45 -13.08 -4.50
C GLU A 192 15.48 -11.94 -4.80
N CYS A 193 14.51 -12.22 -5.66
CA CYS A 193 13.43 -11.29 -6.00
C CYS A 193 12.19 -11.56 -5.14
N SER A 194 11.74 -10.54 -4.43
CA SER A 194 10.57 -10.58 -3.55
C SER A 194 9.52 -9.56 -3.96
N HIS A 195 8.28 -10.05 -4.10
CA HIS A 195 7.08 -9.25 -4.37
C HIS A 195 6.09 -9.27 -3.20
N GLY A 196 6.46 -9.86 -2.06
CA GLY A 196 5.55 -10.17 -0.96
C GLY A 196 4.84 -8.95 -0.39
N VAL A 197 5.57 -7.87 -0.12
CA VAL A 197 5.02 -6.61 0.42
C VAL A 197 4.06 -5.96 -0.59
N TYR A 198 4.37 -6.01 -1.88
CA TYR A 198 3.53 -5.46 -2.94
C TYR A 198 2.23 -6.25 -3.07
N ARG A 199 2.30 -7.60 -3.09
CA ARG A 199 1.11 -8.46 -3.08
C ARG A 199 0.24 -8.22 -1.85
N PHE A 200 0.85 -8.10 -0.67
CA PHE A 200 0.13 -7.79 0.56
C PHE A 200 -0.59 -6.44 0.49
N THR A 201 0.04 -5.43 -0.12
CA THR A 201 -0.57 -4.11 -0.37
C THR A 201 -1.81 -4.23 -1.28
N VAL A 202 -1.72 -4.99 -2.37
CA VAL A 202 -2.83 -5.25 -3.29
C VAL A 202 -4.02 -5.91 -2.59
N TYR A 203 -3.77 -6.99 -1.85
CA TYR A 203 -4.84 -7.69 -1.13
C TYR A 203 -5.47 -6.82 -0.04
N THR A 204 -4.67 -5.99 0.63
CA THR A 204 -5.18 -4.98 1.57
C THR A 204 -6.07 -3.97 0.85
N GLY A 205 -5.73 -3.60 -0.39
CA GLY A 205 -6.56 -2.77 -1.28
C GLY A 205 -7.96 -3.36 -1.52
N PHE A 206 -8.03 -4.64 -1.91
CA PHE A 206 -9.32 -5.34 -2.08
C PHE A 206 -10.11 -5.43 -0.78
N ILE A 207 -9.46 -5.72 0.34
CA ILE A 207 -10.10 -5.76 1.66
C ILE A 207 -10.68 -4.38 2.02
N CYS A 208 -9.93 -3.31 1.83
CA CYS A 208 -10.41 -1.94 2.11
C CYS A 208 -11.57 -1.54 1.21
N SER A 209 -11.53 -1.93 -0.07
CA SER A 209 -12.65 -1.75 -0.99
C SER A 209 -13.92 -2.44 -0.47
N LEU A 210 -13.82 -3.69 0.00
CA LEU A 210 -14.94 -4.43 0.58
C LEU A 210 -15.44 -3.80 1.90
N LEU A 211 -14.52 -3.36 2.77
CA LEU A 211 -14.86 -2.69 4.03
C LEU A 211 -15.66 -1.40 3.79
N LEU A 212 -15.36 -0.64 2.74
CA LEU A 212 -16.14 0.54 2.36
C LEU A 212 -17.56 0.20 1.91
N ILE A 213 -17.75 -0.89 1.15
CA ILE A 213 -19.09 -1.38 0.77
C ILE A 213 -19.89 -1.73 2.02
N ILE A 214 -19.28 -2.48 2.94
CA ILE A 214 -19.92 -2.86 4.21
C ILE A 214 -20.26 -1.60 5.02
N ALA A 215 -19.35 -0.65 5.15
CA ALA A 215 -19.59 0.61 5.86
C ALA A 215 -20.76 1.41 5.24
N ALA A 216 -20.80 1.52 3.91
CA ALA A 216 -21.89 2.19 3.20
C ALA A 216 -23.25 1.51 3.46
N LEU A 217 -23.29 0.17 3.46
CA LEU A 217 -24.50 -0.59 3.79
C LEU A 217 -24.95 -0.36 5.23
N GLN A 218 -24.02 -0.31 6.19
CA GLN A 218 -24.35 -0.03 7.58
C GLN A 218 -24.91 1.38 7.76
N VAL A 219 -24.29 2.39 7.12
CA VAL A 219 -24.80 3.78 7.16
C VAL A 219 -26.18 3.87 6.49
N ARG A 220 -26.42 3.14 5.40
CA ARG A 220 -27.74 3.06 4.74
C ARG A 220 -28.80 2.46 5.66
N ASN A 221 -28.48 1.37 6.35
CA ASN A 221 -29.38 0.70 7.30
C ASN A 221 -29.64 1.54 8.55
N TRP A 222 -28.63 2.27 9.03
CA TRP A 222 -28.80 3.23 10.10
C TRP A 222 -29.72 4.39 9.67
N ARG A 223 -29.49 4.95 8.48
CA ARG A 223 -30.32 6.05 7.94
C ARG A 223 -31.80 5.65 7.83
N SER A 224 -32.11 4.43 7.40
CA SER A 224 -33.51 3.98 7.31
C SER A 224 -34.17 3.86 8.68
N SER A 225 -33.41 3.59 9.74
CA SER A 225 -33.95 3.54 11.11
C SER A 225 -34.37 4.91 11.65
N LEU A 226 -33.75 6.00 11.19
CA LEU A 226 -34.15 7.38 11.54
C LEU A 226 -35.51 7.81 10.95
N ASN A 227 -36.04 7.06 9.98
CA ASN A 227 -37.38 7.33 9.43
C ASN A 227 -38.48 6.67 10.26
N MET A 228 -38.17 5.68 11.11
CA MET A 228 -39.16 4.92 11.88
C MET A 228 -39.39 5.48 13.30
N THR A 229 -38.67 6.53 13.70
CA THR A 229 -38.81 7.19 15.00
C THR A 229 -39.69 8.45 14.97
N VAL A 230 -40.49 8.62 13.91
CA VAL A 230 -41.54 9.65 13.82
C VAL A 230 -42.90 8.95 13.99
N GLU A 231 -43.18 8.50 15.21
CA GLU A 231 -44.54 8.22 15.70
C GLU A 231 -44.65 8.72 17.14
#